data_AF-A0A515A2I5-F1
#
_entry.id   AF-A0A515A2I5-F1
#
_cell.length_a   1.000
_cell.length_b   1.000
_cell.length_c   1.000
_cell.angle_alpha   90.00
_cell.angle_beta   90.00
_cell.angle_gamma   90.00
#
_symmetry.space_group_name_H-M   'P 1'
#
loop_
_entity.id
_entity.type
_entity.pdbx_description
1 polymer ?
#
loop_
_entity_poly.entity_id
_entity_poly.type
_entity_poly.pdbx_seq_one_letter_code
_entity_poly.pdbx_strand_id
1 'polypeptide(L)'
;MNYTLFTKNDLMALSKETRKQMAHALAGVIISIKGIDKIEHHHEIMGSVLIGIGVVIIGLTIYHHRLAKYIKSFDALVFLVEAIVLSIVSILYLQDGKKALPIAYVVASLAYLVAAYRSYHRDKKAISHH
;
A
#
# COMPACT_ATOMS: atom_id res chain seq x y z
N MET A 1 9.76 -29.08 26.60
CA MET A 1 9.43 -27.64 26.49
C MET A 1 10.55 -26.98 25.70
N ASN A 2 10.44 -26.97 24.36
CA ASN A 2 11.49 -26.48 23.46
C ASN A 2 11.32 -24.97 23.29
N TYR A 3 12.16 -24.19 23.96
CA TYR A 3 12.33 -22.78 23.62
C TYR A 3 13.12 -22.72 22.32
N THR A 4 12.42 -22.61 21.19
CA THR A 4 13.06 -22.30 19.91
C THR A 4 13.76 -20.96 20.04
N LEU A 5 15.09 -20.98 20.00
CA LEU A 5 15.96 -19.81 19.89
C LEU A 5 15.49 -18.96 18.71
N PHE A 6 14.80 -17.86 19.01
CA PHE A 6 14.34 -16.89 18.03
C PHE A 6 15.57 -16.25 17.39
N THR A 7 15.86 -16.58 16.13
CA THR A 7 17.13 -16.19 15.50
C THR A 7 17.06 -14.73 15.04
N LYS A 8 18.22 -14.09 14.86
CA LYS A 8 18.30 -12.73 14.28
C LYS A 8 17.57 -12.62 12.93
N ASN A 9 17.54 -13.71 12.16
CA ASN A 9 16.88 -13.74 10.86
C ASN A 9 15.35 -13.66 10.99
N ASP A 10 14.78 -14.31 12.01
CA ASP A 10 13.34 -14.28 12.30
C ASP A 10 12.89 -12.88 12.77
N LEU A 11 13.69 -12.23 13.62
CA LEU A 11 13.46 -10.84 14.04
C LEU A 11 13.51 -9.87 12.84
N MET A 12 14.45 -10.07 11.92
CA MET A 12 14.55 -9.23 10.72
C MET A 12 13.38 -9.43 9.76
N ALA A 13 12.88 -10.66 9.60
CA ALA A 13 11.73 -10.97 8.75
C ALA A 13 10.45 -10.32 9.30
N LEU A 14 10.19 -10.47 10.60
CA LEU A 14 9.08 -9.80 11.29
C LEU A 14 9.14 -8.28 11.13
N SER A 15 10.32 -7.67 11.32
CA SER A 15 10.49 -6.22 11.16
C SER A 15 10.18 -5.72 9.73
N LYS A 16 10.37 -6.56 8.71
CA LYS A 16 10.11 -6.19 7.31
C LYS A 16 8.62 -6.24 7.00
N GLU A 17 7.91 -7.25 7.51
CA GLU A 17 6.46 -7.37 7.37
C GLU A 17 5.74 -6.23 8.09
N THR A 18 6.11 -5.95 9.34
CA THR A 18 5.54 -4.83 10.11
C THR A 18 5.77 -3.48 9.42
N ARG A 19 6.98 -3.24 8.87
CA ARG A 19 7.25 -2.00 8.12
C ARG A 19 6.37 -1.82 6.90
N LYS A 20 6.11 -2.90 6.14
CA LYS A 20 5.19 -2.86 5.01
C LYS A 20 3.77 -2.53 5.47
N GLN A 21 3.28 -3.21 6.50
CA GLN A 21 1.96 -2.95 7.06
C GLN A 21 1.82 -1.50 7.55
N MET A 22 2.84 -0.97 8.23
CA MET A 22 2.85 0.44 8.64
C MET A 22 2.81 1.40 7.44
N ALA A 23 3.54 1.09 6.36
CA ALA A 23 3.51 1.91 5.15
C ALA A 23 2.13 1.92 4.49
N HIS A 24 1.46 0.75 4.41
CA HIS A 24 0.10 0.64 3.87
C HIS A 24 -0.93 1.38 4.74
N ALA A 25 -0.87 1.21 6.06
CA ALA A 25 -1.73 1.95 6.98
C ALA A 25 -1.54 3.46 6.86
N LEU A 26 -0.29 3.94 6.81
CA LEU A 26 0.02 5.35 6.62
C LEU A 26 -0.51 5.87 5.27
N ALA A 27 -0.36 5.11 4.19
CA ALA A 27 -0.91 5.47 2.90
C ALA A 27 -2.44 5.64 2.97
N GLY A 28 -3.15 4.67 3.55
CA GLY A 28 -4.60 4.74 3.73
C GLY A 28 -5.06 5.94 4.55
N VAL A 29 -4.33 6.30 5.62
CA VAL A 29 -4.60 7.51 6.42
C VAL A 29 -4.41 8.77 5.59
N ILE A 30 -3.29 8.90 4.86
CA ILE A 30 -3.00 10.08 4.03
C ILE A 30 -4.06 10.26 2.94
N ILE A 31 -4.48 9.17 2.29
CA ILE A 31 -5.54 9.19 1.27
C ILE A 31 -6.87 9.62 1.88
N SER A 32 -7.19 9.14 3.10
CA SER A 32 -8.41 9.53 3.81
C SER A 32 -8.43 11.02 4.15
N ILE A 33 -7.31 11.55 4.65
CA ILE A 33 -7.14 12.99 4.92
C ILE A 33 -7.34 13.79 3.63
N LYS A 34 -6.78 13.33 2.50
CA LYS A 34 -6.98 14.00 1.21
C LYS A 34 -8.44 13.96 0.76
N GLY A 35 -9.16 12.88 1.08
CA GLY A 35 -10.59 12.81 0.84
C GLY A 35 -11.38 13.84 1.64
N ILE A 36 -11.06 14.03 2.91
CA ILE A 36 -11.66 15.06 3.77
C ILE A 36 -11.40 16.46 3.21
N ASP A 37 -10.14 16.78 2.87
CA ASP A 37 -9.75 18.04 2.21
C ASP A 37 -10.59 18.29 0.94
N LYS A 38 -10.88 17.25 0.15
CA LYS A 38 -11.66 17.39 -1.08
C LYS A 38 -13.16 17.64 -0.82
N ILE A 39 -13.72 17.08 0.26
CA ILE A 39 -15.09 17.38 0.72
C ILE A 39 -15.19 18.85 1.15
N GLU A 40 -14.22 19.34 1.92
CA GLU A 40 -14.18 20.74 2.39
C GLU A 40 -14.13 21.75 1.22
N HIS A 41 -13.56 21.35 0.08
CA HIS A 41 -13.52 22.15 -1.15
C HIS A 41 -14.71 21.86 -2.10
N HIS A 42 -15.86 21.42 -1.58
CA HIS A 42 -17.11 21.16 -2.33
C HIS A 42 -17.03 20.06 -3.41
N HIS A 43 -16.08 19.14 -3.29
CA HIS A 43 -15.96 17.97 -4.17
C HIS A 43 -16.35 16.68 -3.42
N GLU A 44 -17.58 16.65 -2.92
CA GLU A 44 -18.10 15.60 -2.02
C GLU A 44 -17.98 14.18 -2.57
N ILE A 45 -18.29 13.99 -3.86
CA ILE A 45 -18.22 12.68 -4.52
C ILE A 45 -16.77 12.16 -4.53
N MET A 46 -15.82 12.98 -5.00
CA MET A 46 -14.42 12.60 -5.09
C MET A 46 -13.81 12.37 -3.70
N GLY A 47 -14.15 13.23 -2.74
CA GLY A 47 -13.69 13.10 -1.37
C GLY A 47 -14.20 11.84 -0.68
N SER A 48 -15.49 11.50 -0.86
CA SER A 48 -16.09 10.27 -0.34
C SER A 48 -15.44 9.02 -0.94
N VAL A 49 -15.15 9.03 -2.24
CA VAL A 49 -14.42 7.93 -2.91
C VAL A 49 -13.03 7.75 -2.32
N LEU A 50 -12.27 8.84 -2.12
CA LEU A 50 -10.95 8.78 -1.51
C LEU A 50 -10.98 8.24 -0.08
N ILE A 51 -11.94 8.70 0.74
CA ILE A 51 -12.12 8.16 2.10
C ILE A 51 -12.42 6.66 2.05
N GLY A 52 -13.33 6.23 1.17
CA GLY A 52 -13.65 4.82 0.97
C GLY A 52 -12.41 3.99 0.61
N ILE A 53 -11.59 4.48 -0.32
CA ILE A 53 -10.32 3.83 -0.72
C ILE A 53 -9.36 3.76 0.47
N GLY A 54 -9.21 4.85 1.24
CA GLY A 54 -8.35 4.89 2.41
C GLY A 54 -8.76 3.88 3.49
N VAL A 55 -10.06 3.77 3.76
CA VAL A 55 -10.62 2.76 4.68
C VAL A 55 -10.36 1.34 4.17
N VAL A 56 -10.52 1.09 2.87
CA VAL A 56 -10.23 -0.23 2.26
C VAL A 56 -8.75 -0.59 2.41
N ILE A 57 -7.82 0.36 2.19
CA ILE A 57 -6.38 0.12 2.35
C ILE A 57 -6.02 -0.18 3.81
N ILE A 58 -6.61 0.55 4.76
CA ILE A 58 -6.42 0.27 6.20
C ILE A 58 -6.97 -1.12 6.54
N GLY A 59 -8.15 -1.46 6.02
CA GLY A 59 -8.74 -2.80 6.19
C GLY A 59 -7.85 -3.91 5.62
N LEU A 60 -7.35 -3.74 4.39
CA LEU A 60 -6.40 -4.66 3.76
C LEU A 60 -5.13 -4.83 4.58
N THR A 61 -4.66 -3.76 5.23
CA THR A 61 -3.50 -3.79 6.12
C THR A 61 -3.76 -4.62 7.37
N ILE A 62 -4.91 -4.41 8.03
CA ILE A 62 -5.29 -5.15 9.25
C ILE A 62 -5.48 -6.64 8.95
N TYR A 63 -6.14 -6.94 7.83
CA TYR A 63 -6.42 -8.32 7.43
C TYR A 63 -5.29 -8.96 6.59
N HIS A 64 -4.18 -8.24 6.36
CA HIS A 64 -3.06 -8.66 5.52
C HIS A 64 -2.58 -10.06 5.88
N HIS A 65 -2.35 -10.33 7.16
CA HIS A 65 -1.85 -11.65 7.62
C HIS A 65 -2.84 -12.80 7.39
N ARG A 66 -4.15 -12.53 7.34
CA ARG A 66 -5.15 -13.55 7.00
C ARG A 66 -5.23 -13.75 5.49
N LEU A 67 -5.30 -12.67 4.70
CA LEU A 67 -5.43 -12.78 3.24
C LEU A 67 -4.16 -13.28 2.54
N ALA A 68 -2.98 -12.89 3.02
CA ALA A 68 -1.71 -13.35 2.49
C ALA A 68 -1.51 -14.88 2.58
N LYS A 69 -2.23 -15.56 3.49
CA LYS A 69 -2.24 -17.03 3.57
C LYS A 69 -3.02 -17.69 2.43
N TYR A 70 -4.02 -17.02 1.89
CA TYR A 70 -4.88 -17.56 0.83
C TYR A 70 -4.42 -17.14 -0.57
N ILE A 71 -3.78 -15.98 -0.70
CA ILE A 71 -3.37 -15.42 -1.99
C ILE A 71 -1.85 -15.27 -2.01
N LYS A 72 -1.17 -16.17 -2.75
CA LYS A 72 0.31 -16.17 -2.85
C LYS A 72 0.91 -14.84 -3.31
N SER A 73 0.20 -14.09 -4.16
CA SER A 73 0.63 -12.79 -4.68
C SER A 73 -0.14 -11.61 -4.09
N PHE A 74 -0.62 -11.74 -2.85
CA PHE A 74 -1.37 -10.69 -2.16
C PHE A 74 -0.57 -9.38 -2.07
N ASP A 75 0.71 -9.45 -1.66
CA ASP A 75 1.61 -8.30 -1.57
C ASP A 75 1.71 -7.56 -2.92
N ALA A 76 1.81 -8.30 -4.02
CA ALA A 76 1.90 -7.70 -5.36
C ALA A 76 0.61 -6.96 -5.75
N LEU A 77 -0.56 -7.53 -5.39
CA LEU A 77 -1.85 -6.90 -5.64
C LEU A 77 -2.05 -5.63 -4.80
N VAL A 78 -1.67 -5.66 -3.52
CA VAL A 78 -1.77 -4.48 -2.65
C VAL A 78 -0.89 -3.35 -3.19
N PHE A 79 0.36 -3.63 -3.53
CA PHE A 79 1.25 -2.64 -4.14
C PHE A 79 0.73 -2.09 -5.48
N LEU A 80 0.10 -2.94 -6.30
CA LEU A 80 -0.50 -2.51 -7.56
C LEU A 80 -1.70 -1.56 -7.33
N VAL A 81 -2.58 -1.91 -6.40
CA VAL A 81 -3.73 -1.06 -6.02
C VAL A 81 -3.24 0.28 -5.48
N GLU A 82 -2.25 0.28 -4.60
CA GLU A 82 -1.68 1.51 -4.06
C GLU A 82 -1.02 2.38 -5.14
N ALA A 83 -0.32 1.78 -6.10
CA ALA A 83 0.25 2.53 -7.22
C ALA A 83 -0.85 3.25 -8.02
N ILE A 84 -1.97 2.57 -8.30
CA ILE A 84 -3.11 3.18 -9.01
C ILE A 84 -3.68 4.34 -8.19
N VAL A 85 -3.90 4.14 -6.89
CA VAL A 85 -4.48 5.17 -6.01
C VAL A 85 -3.55 6.37 -5.88
N LEU A 86 -2.24 6.16 -5.71
CA LEU A 86 -1.25 7.24 -5.64
C LEU A 86 -1.19 8.03 -6.96
N SER A 87 -1.35 7.38 -8.11
CA SER A 87 -1.47 8.05 -9.40
C SER A 87 -2.72 8.95 -9.48
N ILE A 88 -3.88 8.46 -9.01
CA ILE A 88 -5.12 9.25 -8.94
C ILE A 88 -4.92 10.46 -8.02
N VAL A 89 -4.36 10.24 -6.82
CA VAL A 89 -4.09 11.31 -5.85
C VAL A 89 -3.11 12.34 -6.42
N SER A 90 -2.11 11.91 -7.18
CA SER A 90 -1.19 12.82 -7.87
C SER A 90 -1.92 13.74 -8.85
N ILE A 91 -2.81 13.17 -9.69
CA ILE A 91 -3.62 13.96 -10.64
C ILE A 91 -4.49 14.97 -9.90
N LEU A 92 -5.11 14.57 -8.77
CA LEU A 92 -5.90 15.50 -7.96
C LEU A 92 -5.05 16.64 -7.41
N TYR A 93 -3.83 16.36 -6.95
CA TYR A 93 -2.92 17.43 -6.50
C TYR A 93 -2.46 18.36 -7.62
N LEU A 94 -2.33 17.87 -8.86
CA LEU A 94 -2.07 18.71 -10.02
C LEU A 94 -3.25 19.65 -10.31
N GLN A 95 -4.48 19.13 -10.20
CA GLN A 95 -5.70 19.93 -10.36
C GLN A 95 -5.83 21.00 -9.27
N ASP A 96 -5.39 20.70 -8.04
CA ASP A 96 -5.35 21.66 -6.94
C ASP A 96 -4.17 22.66 -7.05
N GLY A 97 -3.40 22.62 -8.15
CA GLY A 97 -2.30 23.56 -8.44
C GLY A 97 -1.03 23.35 -7.60
N LYS A 98 -0.96 22.29 -6.78
CA LYS A 98 0.21 22.00 -5.94
C LYS A 98 1.32 21.42 -6.83
N LYS A 99 2.55 21.96 -6.76
CA LYS A 99 3.65 21.54 -7.65
C LYS A 99 4.56 20.45 -7.07
N ALA A 100 4.84 20.48 -5.76
CA ALA A 100 5.78 19.54 -5.13
C ALA A 100 5.12 18.20 -4.78
N LEU A 101 3.90 18.24 -4.23
CA LEU A 101 3.19 17.04 -3.78
C LEU A 101 2.93 16.03 -4.90
N PRO A 102 2.41 16.41 -6.09
CA PRO A 102 2.14 15.42 -7.13
C PRO A 102 3.37 14.62 -7.56
N ILE A 103 4.53 15.26 -7.65
CA ILE A 103 5.79 14.61 -8.03
C ILE A 103 6.12 13.51 -7.02
N ALA A 104 5.98 13.79 -5.72
CA ALA A 104 6.18 12.79 -4.68
C ALA A 104 5.23 11.59 -4.85
N TYR A 105 3.96 11.82 -5.17
CA TYR A 105 2.97 10.76 -5.42
C TYR A 105 3.25 9.97 -6.71
N VAL A 106 3.74 10.60 -7.79
CA VAL A 106 4.17 9.89 -9.01
C VAL A 106 5.37 9.00 -8.71
N VAL A 107 6.37 9.53 -8.01
CA VAL A 107 7.58 8.77 -7.64
C VAL A 107 7.20 7.60 -6.74
N ALA A 108 6.31 7.83 -5.76
CA ALA A 108 5.79 6.77 -4.90
C ALA A 108 5.04 5.71 -5.71
N SER A 109 4.15 6.12 -6.62
CA SER A 109 3.39 5.22 -7.50
C SER A 109 4.33 4.33 -8.33
N LEU A 110 5.35 4.90 -8.96
CA LEU A 110 6.36 4.14 -9.70
C LEU A 110 7.12 3.17 -8.81
N ALA A 111 7.52 3.59 -7.61
CA ALA A 111 8.21 2.72 -6.65
C ALA A 111 7.33 1.53 -6.23
N TYR A 112 6.04 1.77 -6.00
CA TYR A 112 5.06 0.72 -5.68
C TYR A 112 4.82 -0.21 -6.87
N LEU A 113 4.80 0.29 -8.10
CA LEU A 113 4.65 -0.52 -9.30
C LEU A 113 5.88 -1.43 -9.52
N VAL A 114 7.09 -0.92 -9.27
CA VAL A 114 8.32 -1.72 -9.27
C VAL A 114 8.29 -2.77 -8.14
N ALA A 115 7.78 -2.41 -6.95
CA ALA A 115 7.63 -3.35 -5.84
C ALA A 115 6.63 -4.46 -6.17
N ALA A 116 5.50 -4.13 -6.79
CA ALA A 116 4.50 -5.09 -7.27
C ALA A 116 5.11 -6.07 -8.27
N TYR A 117 5.82 -5.55 -9.28
CA TYR A 117 6.51 -6.35 -10.29
C TYR A 117 7.54 -7.30 -9.64
N ARG A 118 8.42 -6.78 -8.76
CA ARG A 118 9.40 -7.61 -8.07
C ARG A 118 8.77 -8.67 -7.18
N SER A 119 7.69 -8.35 -6.48
CA SER A 119 6.98 -9.31 -5.61
C SER A 119 6.40 -10.45 -6.44
N TYR A 120 5.71 -10.11 -7.54
CA TYR A 120 5.13 -11.10 -8.45
C TYR A 120 6.17 -12.05 -9.06
N HIS A 121 7.35 -11.52 -9.44
CA HIS A 121 8.43 -12.36 -9.97
C HIS A 121 9.12 -13.23 -8.92
N ARG A 122 9.18 -12.81 -7.65
CA ARG A 122 9.66 -13.66 -6.55
C ARG A 122 8.75 -14.85 -6.32
N ASP A 123 7.43 -14.63 -6.38
CA ASP A 123 6.44 -15.69 -6.16
C ASP A 123 6.51 -16.77 -7.24
N LYS A 124 6.78 -16.40 -8.50
CA LYS A 124 6.98 -17.36 -9.60
C LYS A 124 8.24 -18.22 -9.43
N LYS A 125 9.35 -17.64 -8.96
CA LYS A 125 10.60 -18.39 -8.74
C LYS A 125 10.49 -19.43 -7.63
N ALA A 126 9.59 -19.25 -6.66
CA ALA A 126 9.33 -20.23 -5.61
C ALA A 126 8.59 -21.49 -6.11
N ILE A 127 7.97 -21.43 -7.30
CA ILE A 127 7.19 -22.53 -7.89
C ILE A 127 8.05 -23.37 -8.85
N SER A 128 9.10 -22.80 -9.47
CA SER A 128 9.96 -23.54 -10.41
C SER A 128 11.04 -24.41 -9.75
N HIS A 129 11.07 -24.47 -8.41
CA HIS A 129 12.01 -25.27 -7.62
C HIS A 129 11.30 -26.34 -6.77
N HIS A 130 9.99 -26.54 -6.99
CA HIS A 130 9.22 -27.70 -6.52
C HIS A 130 8.78 -28.52 -7.74
#